data_AF-A0A4P9WCU7-F1
#
_entry.id   AF-A0A4P9WCU7-F1
#
_cell.length_a   1.000
_cell.length_b   1.000
_cell.length_c   1.000
_cell.angle_alpha   90.00
_cell.angle_beta   90.00
_cell.angle_gamma   90.00
#
_symmetry.space_group_name_H-M   'P 1'
#
loop_
_entity.id
_entity.type
_entity.pdbx_description
1 polymer ?
#
loop_
_entity_poly.entity_id
_entity_poly.type
_entity_poly.pdbx_seq_one_letter_code
_entity_poly.pdbx_strand_id
1 'polypeptide(L)'
;MFSSTLYSLLPRSRAPTTLLRQPSTLPVIPPLAAIPARTFASTTPATRSSSAFASTSLGRPLTPIRRGLEDFFEKEGAWVWDSKAIPTGRHWNAAELRNKSFDELHKLWWVCIKEQNKLYSQKEEARRLVANFPHRDRLGE
;
A
#
# COMPACT_ATOMS: atom_id res chain seq x y z
N MET A 1 -14.25 -59.70 -34.10
CA MET A 1 -12.87 -59.26 -34.40
C MET A 1 -12.43 -58.32 -33.28
N PHE A 2 -11.23 -58.54 -32.73
CA PHE A 2 -10.50 -57.80 -31.68
C PHE A 2 -11.14 -57.84 -30.28
N SER A 3 -10.74 -58.71 -29.35
CA SER A 3 -9.43 -58.93 -28.68
C SER A 3 -9.10 -57.91 -27.58
N SER A 4 -8.77 -58.47 -26.41
CA SER A 4 -7.79 -57.99 -25.42
C SER A 4 -8.27 -57.12 -24.24
N THR A 5 -8.60 -57.83 -23.15
CA THR A 5 -7.77 -57.93 -21.93
C THR A 5 -7.28 -56.66 -21.24
N LEU A 6 -7.80 -56.50 -20.01
CA LEU A 6 -7.19 -55.97 -18.78
C LEU A 6 -6.55 -54.58 -18.79
N TYR A 7 -7.17 -53.66 -18.05
CA TYR A 7 -6.42 -52.79 -17.14
C TYR A 7 -7.26 -52.53 -15.88
N SER A 8 -7.15 -53.44 -14.91
CA SER A 8 -7.41 -53.14 -13.50
C SER A 8 -6.24 -52.33 -12.96
N LEU A 9 -6.42 -51.05 -12.66
CA LEU A 9 -5.46 -50.30 -11.84
C LEU A 9 -6.19 -49.38 -10.84
N LEU A 10 -6.30 -49.93 -9.64
CA LEU A 10 -6.04 -49.34 -8.32
C LEU A 10 -6.68 -47.97 -7.97
N PRO A 11 -7.48 -47.91 -6.88
CA PRO A 11 -7.83 -46.64 -6.26
C PRO A 11 -6.57 -46.01 -5.65
N ARG A 12 -6.30 -44.75 -6.04
CA ARG A 12 -5.20 -43.93 -5.54
C ARG A 12 -5.43 -43.63 -4.05
N SER A 13 -4.90 -44.50 -3.19
CA SER A 13 -4.71 -44.27 -1.76
C SER A 13 -3.94 -42.95 -1.55
N ARG A 14 -4.63 -41.93 -1.04
CA ARG A 14 -3.98 -40.76 -0.45
C ARG A 14 -3.72 -41.07 1.01
N ALA A 15 -2.50 -41.52 1.31
CA ALA A 15 -2.01 -41.51 2.68
C ALA A 15 -1.89 -40.05 3.17
N PRO A 16 -2.29 -39.74 4.42
CA PRO A 16 -2.10 -38.42 5.01
C PRO A 16 -0.63 -38.22 5.39
N THR A 17 0.06 -37.34 4.66
CA THR A 17 1.42 -36.90 5.01
C THR A 17 1.36 -36.18 6.36
N THR A 18 1.79 -36.87 7.41
CA THR A 18 1.89 -36.35 8.76
C THR A 18 3.15 -35.48 8.82
N LEU A 19 3.01 -34.16 8.67
CA LEU A 19 4.12 -33.23 8.87
C LEU A 19 4.32 -33.00 10.37
N LEU A 20 5.41 -33.58 10.87
CA LEU A 20 5.94 -33.39 12.21
C LEU A 20 6.20 -31.89 12.44
N ARG A 21 5.40 -31.29 13.33
CA ARG A 21 5.54 -29.92 13.85
C ARG A 21 6.88 -29.78 14.58
N GLN A 22 7.82 -29.04 14.01
CA GLN A 22 9.03 -28.62 14.72
C GLN A 22 8.71 -27.43 15.65
N PRO A 23 9.15 -27.45 16.93
CA PRO A 23 9.02 -26.30 17.82
C PRO A 23 10.09 -25.25 17.48
N SER A 24 9.65 -24.06 17.08
CA SER A 24 10.51 -22.89 16.88
C SER A 24 10.99 -22.35 18.23
N THR A 25 12.27 -22.56 18.54
CA THR A 25 12.95 -21.87 19.65
C THR A 25 13.24 -20.43 19.25
N LEU A 26 12.60 -19.47 19.91
CA LEU A 26 12.88 -18.04 19.73
C LEU A 26 14.25 -17.69 20.33
N PRO A 27 15.09 -16.86 19.68
CA PRO A 27 16.29 -16.32 20.32
C PRO A 27 15.89 -15.28 21.38
N VAL A 28 16.30 -15.52 22.62
CA VAL A 28 16.18 -14.59 23.75
C VAL A 28 17.13 -13.41 23.51
N ILE A 29 16.58 -12.21 23.44
CA ILE A 29 17.32 -10.95 23.29
C ILE A 29 17.92 -10.58 24.67
N PRO A 30 19.24 -10.29 24.78
CA PRO A 30 19.82 -9.81 26.03
C PRO A 30 19.39 -8.36 26.32
N PRO A 31 19.26 -7.96 27.61
CA PRO A 31 18.87 -6.60 27.99
C PRO A 31 19.96 -5.58 27.64
N LEU A 32 19.53 -4.48 27.00
CA LEU A 32 20.35 -3.37 26.53
C LEU A 32 21.09 -2.70 27.71
N ALA A 33 22.43 -2.74 27.69
CA ALA A 33 23.26 -2.00 28.63
C ALA A 33 23.08 -0.48 28.45
N ALA A 34 22.99 0.23 29.59
CA ALA A 34 22.78 1.66 29.70
C ALA A 34 23.90 2.48 29.01
N ILE A 35 23.51 3.41 28.14
CA ILE A 35 24.41 4.38 27.51
C ILE A 35 24.41 5.66 28.37
N PRO A 36 25.58 6.22 28.74
CA PRO A 36 25.67 7.37 29.64
C PRO A 36 25.18 8.68 29.00
N ALA A 37 24.49 9.48 29.81
CA ALA A 37 23.97 10.81 29.47
C ALA A 37 25.10 11.76 29.06
N ARG A 38 24.99 12.33 27.85
CA ARG A 38 25.92 13.35 27.34
C ARG A 38 25.47 14.72 27.83
N THR A 39 26.29 15.32 28.68
CA THR A 39 26.16 16.68 29.20
C THR A 39 26.17 17.72 28.07
N PHE A 40 25.27 18.71 28.17
CA PHE A 40 25.19 19.84 27.26
C PHE A 40 26.26 20.88 27.62
N ALA A 41 27.12 21.23 26.66
CA ALA A 41 28.00 22.39 26.76
C ALA A 41 27.40 23.54 25.94
N SER A 42 27.11 24.67 26.59
CA SER A 42 26.70 25.90 25.92
C SER A 42 27.94 26.58 25.33
N THR A 43 27.98 26.74 24.00
CA THR A 43 28.92 27.63 23.34
C THR A 43 28.13 28.76 22.68
N THR A 44 28.55 29.98 22.99
CA THR A 44 27.97 31.26 22.57
C THR A 44 27.97 31.41 21.03
N PRO A 45 26.96 32.09 20.44
CA PRO A 45 26.96 32.36 19.00
C PRO A 45 27.84 33.58 18.69
N ALA A 46 28.94 33.35 17.98
CA ALA A 46 29.71 34.43 17.35
C ALA A 46 29.06 34.82 16.02
N THR A 47 28.66 36.09 15.92
CA THR A 47 28.16 36.77 14.73
C THR A 47 29.16 36.67 13.57
N ARG A 48 28.79 35.96 12.51
CA ARG A 48 29.39 36.14 11.17
C ARG A 48 28.28 36.39 10.16
N SER A 49 28.08 37.68 9.86
CA SER A 49 27.46 38.10 8.60
C SER A 49 28.24 37.45 7.46
N SER A 50 27.57 36.59 6.70
CA SER A 50 28.03 36.15 5.39
C SER A 50 26.89 36.35 4.41
N SER A 51 27.19 37.23 3.47
CA SER A 51 26.39 37.66 2.34
C SER A 51 25.90 36.51 1.46
N ALA A 52 24.66 36.69 0.99
CA ALA A 52 24.15 36.31 -0.33
C ALA A 52 24.45 34.89 -0.84
N PHE A 53 23.43 34.03 -0.78
CA PHE A 53 23.21 33.06 -1.84
C PHE A 53 21.80 33.30 -2.38
N ALA A 54 21.76 33.79 -3.62
CA ALA A 54 20.56 33.98 -4.39
C ALA A 54 19.77 32.66 -4.42
N SER A 55 18.46 32.73 -4.12
CA SER A 55 17.54 31.65 -4.45
C SER A 55 17.32 31.66 -5.95
N THR A 56 18.22 31.05 -6.70
CA THR A 56 17.95 30.72 -8.10
C THR A 56 16.96 29.55 -8.09
N SER A 57 15.71 29.83 -8.42
CA SER A 57 14.67 28.83 -8.71
C SER A 57 14.98 28.10 -10.01
N LEU A 58 16.10 27.37 -10.04
CA LEU A 58 16.42 26.47 -11.14
C LEU A 58 15.80 25.10 -10.86
N GLY A 59 14.72 24.83 -11.59
CA GLY A 59 14.29 23.48 -11.94
C GLY A 59 13.84 22.63 -10.76
N ARG A 60 12.54 22.70 -10.44
CA ARG A 60 11.87 21.62 -9.72
C ARG A 60 12.16 20.31 -10.47
N PRO A 61 12.91 19.35 -9.90
CA PRO A 61 13.06 18.05 -10.54
C PRO A 61 11.67 17.43 -10.71
N LEU A 62 11.39 16.83 -11.88
CA LEU A 62 10.14 16.11 -12.18
C LEU A 62 10.06 14.79 -11.40
N THR A 63 10.43 14.78 -10.13
CA THR A 63 10.05 13.69 -9.24
C THR A 63 8.56 13.83 -8.97
N PRO A 64 7.80 12.73 -8.98
CA PRO A 64 6.39 12.79 -8.61
C PRO A 64 6.32 13.45 -7.24
N ILE A 65 5.60 14.56 -7.18
CA ILE A 65 5.36 15.34 -5.97
C ILE A 65 4.98 14.32 -4.90
N ARG A 66 5.84 14.14 -3.89
CA ARG A 66 5.57 13.18 -2.84
C ARG A 66 4.41 13.70 -2.02
N ARG A 67 3.26 13.19 -2.45
CA ARG A 67 1.92 13.14 -1.89
C ARG A 67 1.71 13.07 -0.38
N GLY A 68 2.79 12.83 0.37
CA GLY A 68 2.83 12.35 1.74
C GLY A 68 1.50 11.83 2.28
N LEU A 69 0.90 12.66 3.15
CA LEU A 69 -0.38 12.41 3.81
C LEU A 69 -1.56 12.85 2.94
N GLU A 70 -1.36 13.84 2.07
CA GLU A 70 -2.37 14.39 1.19
C GLU A 70 -2.86 13.39 0.11
N ASP A 71 -2.15 12.30 -0.15
CA ASP A 71 -2.60 11.19 -1.01
C ASP A 71 -3.78 10.39 -0.41
N PHE A 72 -4.02 10.46 0.90
CA PHE A 72 -5.16 9.82 1.57
C PHE A 72 -6.46 10.62 1.43
N PHE A 73 -6.35 11.89 1.03
CA PHE A 73 -7.46 12.83 0.98
C PHE A 73 -7.67 13.29 -0.46
N GLU A 74 -8.91 13.61 -0.82
CA GLU A 74 -9.13 14.23 -2.11
C GLU A 74 -8.72 15.71 -2.07
N LYS A 75 -8.38 16.26 -3.24
CA LYS A 75 -8.02 17.66 -3.35
C LYS A 75 -9.15 18.53 -2.78
N GLU A 76 -8.77 19.59 -2.08
CA GLU A 76 -9.67 20.56 -1.46
C GLU A 76 -10.82 20.94 -2.41
N GLY A 77 -12.06 20.80 -1.92
CA GLY A 77 -13.29 21.02 -2.69
C GLY A 77 -14.03 19.74 -3.13
N ALA A 78 -13.40 18.57 -3.10
CA ALA A 78 -14.05 17.31 -3.49
C ALA A 78 -14.86 16.61 -2.37
N TRP A 79 -14.85 17.16 -1.15
CA TRP A 79 -15.71 16.72 -0.05
C TRP A 79 -17.17 17.17 -0.22
N VAL A 80 -17.43 18.07 -1.17
CA VAL A 80 -18.79 18.33 -1.63
C VAL A 80 -19.18 17.15 -2.49
N TRP A 81 -19.84 16.17 -1.87
CA TRP A 81 -20.52 15.09 -2.59
C TRP A 81 -21.76 15.66 -3.29
N ASP A 82 -21.54 16.50 -4.32
CA ASP A 82 -22.60 16.96 -5.18
C ASP A 82 -23.32 15.74 -5.77
N SER A 83 -24.63 15.83 -5.91
CA SER A 83 -25.50 14.77 -6.47
C SER A 83 -25.08 14.33 -7.87
N LYS A 84 -24.22 15.10 -8.55
CA LYS A 84 -23.46 14.69 -9.73
C LYS A 84 -22.19 13.96 -9.28
N ALA A 85 -22.36 12.80 -8.63
CA ALA A 85 -21.25 11.90 -8.39
C ALA A 85 -20.54 11.66 -9.73
N ILE A 86 -19.25 11.99 -9.82
CA ILE A 86 -18.46 11.72 -11.02
C ILE A 86 -18.56 10.20 -11.25
N PRO A 87 -19.08 9.77 -12.42
CA PRO A 87 -19.31 8.36 -12.67
C PRO A 87 -18.00 7.61 -12.50
N THR A 88 -18.00 6.63 -11.60
CA THR A 88 -16.85 5.73 -11.43
C THR A 88 -16.62 4.99 -12.74
N GLY A 89 -15.35 4.90 -13.17
CA GLY A 89 -14.99 4.11 -14.33
C GLY A 89 -15.24 2.60 -14.14
N ARG A 90 -15.29 1.86 -15.25
CA ARG A 90 -15.37 0.40 -15.24
C ARG A 90 -14.10 -0.22 -14.63
N HIS A 91 -14.25 -1.31 -13.88
CA HIS A 91 -13.13 -2.12 -13.39
C HIS A 91 -12.30 -2.75 -14.54
N TRP A 92 -11.06 -3.13 -14.23
CA TRP A 92 -10.15 -3.80 -15.15
C TRP A 92 -10.62 -5.23 -15.46
N ASN A 93 -10.58 -5.61 -16.73
CA ASN A 93 -10.86 -6.99 -17.13
C ASN A 93 -9.59 -7.84 -17.09
N ALA A 94 -9.71 -9.12 -16.74
CA ALA A 94 -8.59 -10.07 -16.71
C ALA A 94 -7.88 -10.19 -18.08
N ALA A 95 -8.63 -10.09 -19.18
CA ALA A 95 -8.06 -10.10 -20.53
C ALA A 95 -7.11 -8.91 -20.79
N GLU A 96 -7.42 -7.73 -20.24
CA GLU A 96 -6.61 -6.52 -20.40
C GLU A 96 -5.34 -6.59 -19.54
N LEU A 97 -5.46 -7.13 -18.33
CA LEU A 97 -4.33 -7.27 -17.41
C LEU A 97 -3.30 -8.31 -17.88
N ARG A 98 -3.73 -9.38 -18.57
CA ARG A 98 -2.82 -10.40 -19.14
C ARG A 98 -1.89 -9.86 -20.22
N ASN A 99 -2.28 -8.77 -20.88
CA ASN A 99 -1.50 -8.15 -21.95
C ASN A 99 -0.52 -7.07 -21.45
N LYS A 100 -0.38 -6.88 -20.13
CA LYS A 100 0.53 -5.89 -19.53
C LYS A 100 1.81 -6.56 -19.03
N SER A 101 2.92 -5.83 -19.05
CA SER A 101 4.17 -6.30 -18.44
C SER A 101 4.06 -6.32 -16.91
N PHE A 102 4.94 -7.09 -16.27
CA PHE A 102 4.99 -7.19 -14.81
C PHE A 102 5.19 -5.83 -14.13
N ASP A 103 6.07 -4.97 -14.68
CA ASP A 103 6.33 -3.63 -14.15
C ASP A 103 5.10 -2.72 -14.22
N GLU A 104 4.34 -2.79 -15.32
CA GLU A 104 3.11 -2.01 -15.47
C GLU A 104 2.01 -2.52 -14.53
N LEU A 105 1.91 -3.83 -14.34
CA LEU A 105 0.97 -4.42 -13.37
C LEU A 105 1.34 -4.02 -11.93
N HIS A 106 2.63 -3.99 -11.59
CA HIS A 106 3.10 -3.56 -10.28
C HIS A 106 2.80 -2.06 -10.04
N LYS A 107 3.00 -1.20 -11.04
CA LYS A 107 2.60 0.22 -10.96
C LYS A 107 1.08 0.36 -10.78
N LEU A 108 0.29 -0.40 -11.56
CA LEU A 108 -1.16 -0.40 -11.46
C LEU A 108 -1.63 -0.84 -10.07
N TRP A 109 -1.02 -1.88 -9.52
CA TRP A 109 -1.31 -2.35 -8.18
C TRP A 109 -1.11 -1.25 -7.13
N TRP A 110 -0.03 -0.48 -7.21
CA TRP A 110 0.19 0.68 -6.34
C TRP A 110 -0.87 1.76 -6.51
N VAL A 111 -1.34 2.01 -7.72
CA VAL A 111 -2.44 2.97 -7.96
C VAL A 111 -3.74 2.48 -7.30
N CYS A 112 -4.08 1.19 -7.46
CA CYS A 112 -5.27 0.59 -6.86
C CYS A 112 -5.22 0.65 -5.32
N ILE A 113 -4.08 0.32 -4.71
CA ILE A 113 -3.93 0.37 -3.25
C ILE A 113 -4.10 1.81 -2.73
N LYS A 114 -3.50 2.80 -3.40
CA LYS A 114 -3.64 4.20 -2.97
C LYS A 114 -5.09 4.68 -3.02
N GLU A 115 -5.81 4.35 -4.08
CA GLU A 115 -7.24 4.68 -4.17
C GLU A 115 -8.05 3.94 -3.10
N GLN A 116 -7.78 2.65 -2.85
CA GLN A 116 -8.45 1.91 -1.76
C GLN A 116 -8.20 2.55 -0.40
N ASN A 117 -6.95 2.90 -0.09
CA ASN A 117 -6.60 3.56 1.18
C ASN A 117 -7.35 4.89 1.34
N LYS A 118 -7.42 5.69 0.28
CA LYS A 118 -8.20 6.94 0.26
C LYS A 118 -9.69 6.70 0.50
N LEU A 119 -10.30 5.71 -0.16
CA LEU A 119 -11.71 5.36 0.05
C LEU A 119 -11.98 4.87 1.48
N TYR A 120 -11.07 4.11 2.09
CA TYR A 120 -11.20 3.71 3.49
C TYR A 120 -11.11 4.89 4.46
N SER A 121 -10.19 5.83 4.22
CA SER A 121 -10.14 7.08 4.99
C SER A 121 -11.45 7.86 4.88
N GLN A 122 -12.01 7.99 3.67
CA GLN A 122 -13.31 8.64 3.47
C GLN A 122 -14.47 7.88 4.13
N LYS A 123 -14.48 6.55 4.08
CA LYS A 123 -15.51 5.71 4.74
C LYS A 123 -15.50 5.91 6.26
N GLU A 124 -14.31 5.96 6.86
CA GLU A 124 -14.15 6.20 8.29
C GLU A 124 -14.55 7.63 8.70
N GLU A 125 -14.18 8.64 7.90
CA GLU A 125 -14.64 10.02 8.15
C GLU A 125 -16.16 10.17 7.98
N ALA A 126 -16.76 9.53 6.98
CA ALA A 126 -18.21 9.49 6.82
C ALA A 126 -18.89 8.81 8.02
N ARG A 127 -18.31 7.72 8.54
CA ARG A 127 -18.77 7.06 9.76
C ARG A 127 -18.70 7.98 10.97
N ARG A 128 -17.59 8.71 11.15
CA ARG A 128 -17.40 9.69 12.24
C ARG A 128 -18.42 10.82 12.19
N LEU A 129 -18.73 11.30 11.00
CA LEU A 129 -19.71 12.37 10.76
C LEU A 129 -21.16 11.88 10.67
N VAL A 130 -21.40 10.56 10.80
CA VAL A 130 -22.72 9.93 10.61
C VAL A 130 -23.34 10.33 9.26
N ALA A 131 -22.50 10.48 8.24
CA ALA A 131 -22.89 10.83 6.88
C ALA A 131 -22.96 9.57 6.01
N ASN A 132 -23.82 9.61 4.98
CA ASN A 132 -23.85 8.55 3.98
C ASN A 132 -22.59 8.60 3.11
N PHE A 133 -21.82 7.51 3.08
CA PHE A 133 -20.68 7.39 2.17
C PHE A 133 -21.17 7.13 0.74
N PRO A 134 -20.92 8.02 -0.24
CA PRO A 134 -21.48 7.88 -1.59
C PRO A 134 -20.70 6.93 -2.49
N HIS A 135 -19.46 6.56 -2.15
CA HIS A 135 -18.58 5.74 -2.99
C HIS A 135 -18.52 4.26 -2.56
N ARG A 136 -19.59 3.74 -1.94
CA ARG A 136 -19.69 2.35 -1.47
C ARG A 136 -19.44 1.34 -2.59
N ASP A 137 -20.02 1.59 -3.76
CA ASP A 137 -19.91 0.72 -4.94
C ASP A 137 -18.45 0.51 -5.40
N ARG A 138 -17.55 1.45 -5.11
CA ARG A 138 -16.12 1.34 -5.49
C ARG A 138 -15.37 0.30 -4.67
N LEU A 139 -15.84 0.01 -3.45
CA LEU A 139 -15.26 -0.99 -2.56
C LEU A 139 -15.78 -2.41 -2.84
N GLY A 140 -16.81 -2.55 -3.69
CA GLY A 140 -17.44 -3.84 -3.99
C GLY A 140 -18.32 -4.38 -2.86
N GLU A 141 -18.84 -3.52 -2.00
CA GLU A 141 -19.81 -3.85 -0.93
C GLU A 141 -21.26 -3.56 -1.31
#